data_AF-A0A6B0ZAQ8-F1
#
_entry.id   AF-A0A6B0ZAQ8-F1
#
_cell.length_a   1.000
_cell.length_b   1.000
_cell.length_c   1.000
_cell.angle_alpha   90.00
_cell.angle_beta   90.00
_cell.angle_gamma   90.00
#
_symmetry.space_group_name_H-M   'P 1'
#
loop_
_entity.id
_entity.type
_entity.pdbx_description
1 polymer ?
#
loop_
_entity_poly.entity_id
_entity_poly.type
_entity_poly.pdbx_seq_one_letter_code
_entity_poly.pdbx_strand_id
1 'polypeptide(L)'
;MQKNRREIIQSFGAVGALGAAALAFGQAPRRAVAAEGDSGAATDYLSGPYLDLRTPGGNQIGYARLSSDLDESKQRYGWFKGYVMGVRPGEAIRDLFGFAGFGASRLETQPDGAIAKVLREVGYYTDLRSGEILEEWHNPYLDETVKPVPIANDPFNMVIRDHFSRPPQFGGLNEADVRPVEPFILPWRQLGERLQMERHIHLHYPSALDPEVWVRESSGERVRVSEFFAYSLNGADMQNPELTALPSHGVWNRTTPWLPWMLMGQAEGHCQYACFMGSGEDLEMIHDRALLDYTEKHYAKYFSAPETYSPDTPSLSSLEMYEIEQTPAPPKQGT
;
A
#
# COMPACT_ATOMS: atom_id res chain seq x y z
N MET A 1 -17.90 21.32 34.54
CA MET A 1 -18.46 21.75 33.24
C MET A 1 -17.58 21.14 32.16
N GLN A 2 -18.06 20.04 31.55
CA GLN A 2 -17.39 19.29 30.49
C GLN A 2 -17.05 20.19 29.31
N LYS A 3 -15.86 20.02 28.74
CA LYS A 3 -15.61 20.28 27.32
C LYS A 3 -14.88 19.09 26.73
N ASN A 4 -15.68 18.21 26.12
CA ASN A 4 -15.25 17.29 25.09
C ASN A 4 -14.44 18.07 24.04
N ARG A 5 -13.16 17.72 23.88
CA ARG A 5 -12.43 17.95 22.64
C ARG A 5 -12.08 16.57 22.10
N ARG A 6 -12.89 16.13 21.13
CA ARG A 6 -12.47 15.09 20.18
C ARG A 6 -11.21 15.63 19.51
N GLU A 7 -10.08 15.06 19.84
CA GLU A 7 -8.87 15.19 19.05
C GLU A 7 -9.16 14.59 17.69
N ILE A 8 -8.96 15.39 16.65
CA ILE A 8 -9.06 14.94 15.27
C ILE A 8 -7.75 14.21 15.01
N ILE A 9 -7.74 12.90 15.24
CA ILE A 9 -6.70 12.00 14.75
C ILE A 9 -6.77 12.07 13.22
N GLN A 10 -5.85 12.82 12.61
CA GLN A 10 -5.60 12.75 11.18
C GLN A 10 -4.53 11.69 10.99
N SER A 11 -4.99 10.52 10.60
CA SER A 11 -4.24 9.27 10.52
C SER A 11 -3.29 9.25 9.34
N PHE A 12 -2.08 8.73 9.54
CA PHE A 12 -1.08 8.60 8.48
C PHE A 12 -0.70 7.13 8.30
N GLY A 13 -1.02 6.65 7.10
CA GLY A 13 -0.76 5.31 6.55
C GLY A 13 0.61 4.71 6.83
N ALA A 14 0.76 3.78 7.77
CA ALA A 14 1.28 2.47 7.42
C ALA A 14 0.33 1.85 6.39
N VAL A 15 0.78 1.94 5.14
CA VAL A 15 0.05 1.58 3.95
C VAL A 15 -0.13 0.07 3.82
N GLY A 16 -1.32 -0.39 3.39
CA GLY A 16 -1.46 -1.71 2.80
C GLY A 16 -1.15 -1.70 1.29
N ALA A 17 -0.68 -2.84 0.80
CA ALA A 17 -0.01 -2.98 -0.49
C ALA A 17 -0.79 -2.41 -1.69
N LEU A 18 -2.13 -2.37 -1.63
CA LEU A 18 -2.97 -1.96 -2.76
C LEU A 18 -3.44 -0.50 -2.66
N GLY A 19 -3.21 0.11 -1.50
CA GLY A 19 -3.62 1.45 -1.14
C GLY A 19 -2.53 2.53 -1.21
N ALA A 20 -1.27 2.10 -1.23
CA ALA A 20 -0.07 2.94 -1.06
C ALA A 20 0.01 4.24 -1.81
N ALA A 21 -0.62 4.29 -2.96
CA ALA A 21 -0.37 5.35 -3.89
C ALA A 21 -0.86 6.73 -3.47
N ALA A 22 -1.71 6.83 -2.43
CA ALA A 22 -2.19 8.11 -1.90
C ALA A 22 -1.14 8.92 -1.12
N LEU A 23 -0.04 8.33 -0.65
CA LEU A 23 0.94 9.01 0.22
C LEU A 23 2.27 9.34 -0.47
N ALA A 24 2.25 9.72 -1.75
CA ALA A 24 3.43 10.26 -2.42
C ALA A 24 3.81 11.64 -1.81
N PHE A 25 4.33 11.64 -0.58
CA PHE A 25 5.01 12.80 -0.01
C PHE A 25 6.30 13.00 -0.77
N GLY A 26 6.42 14.18 -1.36
CA GLY A 26 7.51 14.55 -2.25
C GLY A 26 8.89 14.26 -1.66
N GLN A 27 9.51 13.20 -2.16
CA GLN A 27 10.82 13.29 -2.79
C GLN A 27 10.75 12.56 -4.12
N ALA A 28 10.28 13.25 -5.15
CA ALA A 28 10.61 12.85 -6.52
C ALA A 28 12.15 12.77 -6.59
N PRO A 29 12.73 11.64 -7.02
CA PRO A 29 14.15 11.62 -7.36
C PRO A 29 14.37 12.75 -8.38
N ARG A 30 15.36 13.62 -8.12
CA ARG A 30 15.82 14.61 -9.10
C ARG A 30 15.92 13.91 -10.45
N ARG A 31 15.07 14.33 -11.40
CA ARG A 31 15.00 13.89 -12.80
C ARG A 31 15.93 12.70 -13.08
N ALA A 32 15.41 11.48 -12.96
CA ALA A 32 16.03 10.37 -13.67
C ALA A 32 15.91 10.72 -15.16
N VAL A 33 17.01 11.14 -15.77
CA VAL A 33 17.11 11.30 -17.21
C VAL A 33 16.77 9.96 -17.81
N ALA A 34 15.72 9.91 -18.65
CA ALA A 34 15.40 8.72 -19.41
C ALA A 34 16.67 8.31 -20.17
N ALA A 35 17.17 7.10 -19.90
CA ALA A 35 18.24 6.55 -20.69
C ALA A 35 17.70 6.30 -22.10
N GLU A 36 18.21 7.05 -23.09
CA GLU A 36 17.94 6.81 -24.50
C GLU A 36 18.57 5.47 -24.90
N GLY A 37 17.76 4.41 -24.86
CA GLY A 37 18.05 3.17 -25.55
C GLY A 37 17.48 3.27 -26.96
N ASP A 38 18.33 3.53 -27.95
CA ASP A 38 17.98 3.42 -29.36
C ASP A 38 17.71 1.95 -29.70
N SER A 39 16.46 1.63 -30.01
CA SER A 39 16.07 0.37 -30.64
C SER A 39 15.14 0.72 -31.81
N GLY A 40 15.61 0.44 -33.03
CA GLY A 40 14.98 0.86 -34.27
C GLY A 40 13.49 0.54 -34.34
N ALA A 41 12.73 1.51 -34.85
CA ALA A 41 11.30 1.43 -35.17
C ALA A 41 10.43 0.64 -34.16
N ALA A 42 10.69 0.79 -32.87
CA ALA A 42 9.74 0.38 -31.84
C ALA A 42 8.57 1.36 -31.82
N THR A 43 7.33 0.86 -31.79
CA THR A 43 6.14 1.68 -31.51
C THR A 43 6.38 2.47 -30.22
N ASP A 44 6.27 3.80 -30.26
CA ASP A 44 6.36 4.63 -29.05
C ASP A 44 5.09 4.43 -28.21
N TYR A 45 5.22 3.71 -27.11
CA TYR A 45 4.14 3.48 -26.16
C TYR A 45 4.07 4.54 -25.06
N LEU A 46 5.07 5.43 -24.94
CA LEU A 46 5.05 6.54 -24.00
C LEU A 46 4.17 7.69 -24.50
N SER A 47 4.20 7.97 -25.81
CA SER A 47 3.26 8.91 -26.45
C SER A 47 2.52 8.23 -27.59
N GLY A 48 1.82 7.15 -27.26
CA GLY A 48 1.02 6.42 -28.23
C GLY A 48 -0.28 7.13 -28.60
N PRO A 49 -1.07 6.53 -29.52
CA PRO A 49 -2.25 7.17 -30.10
C PRO A 49 -3.42 7.36 -29.12
N TYR A 50 -3.47 6.61 -28.02
CA TYR A 50 -4.56 6.70 -27.04
C TYR A 50 -4.17 7.55 -25.82
N LEU A 51 -2.99 7.31 -25.24
CA LEU A 51 -2.51 8.03 -24.06
C LEU A 51 -1.10 8.59 -24.29
N ASP A 52 -0.90 9.84 -23.88
CA ASP A 52 0.42 10.42 -23.73
C ASP A 52 0.87 10.40 -22.26
N LEU A 53 1.67 9.40 -21.89
CA LEU A 53 2.24 9.22 -20.55
C LEU A 53 3.31 10.27 -20.21
N ARG A 54 3.62 11.20 -21.12
CA ARG A 54 4.42 12.40 -20.83
C ARG A 54 3.55 13.56 -20.32
N THR A 55 2.23 13.40 -20.33
CA THR A 55 1.26 14.41 -19.85
C THR A 55 0.57 13.96 -18.56
N PRO A 56 0.08 14.91 -17.74
CA PRO A 56 -0.66 14.55 -16.53
C PRO A 56 -1.97 13.80 -16.80
N GLY A 57 -2.73 14.19 -17.82
CA GLY A 57 -3.98 13.50 -18.19
C GLY A 57 -3.74 12.05 -18.63
N GLY A 58 -2.71 11.81 -19.44
CA GLY A 58 -2.35 10.44 -19.83
C GLY A 58 -1.91 9.58 -18.65
N ASN A 59 -1.20 10.15 -17.68
CA ASN A 59 -0.85 9.45 -16.44
C ASN A 59 -2.06 9.19 -15.54
N GLN A 60 -2.99 10.15 -15.41
CA GLN A 60 -4.21 9.98 -14.62
C GLN A 60 -5.00 8.76 -15.12
N ILE A 61 -5.27 8.70 -16.43
CA ILE A 61 -6.02 7.60 -17.04
C ILE A 61 -5.21 6.30 -17.05
N GLY A 62 -3.93 6.34 -17.44
CA GLY A 62 -3.07 5.16 -17.46
C GLY A 62 -2.91 4.53 -16.07
N TYR A 63 -2.75 5.36 -15.04
CA TYR A 63 -2.65 4.90 -13.65
C TYR A 63 -4.00 4.42 -13.10
N ALA A 64 -5.11 5.08 -13.44
CA ALA A 64 -6.45 4.61 -13.10
C ALA A 64 -6.68 3.19 -13.59
N ARG A 65 -6.43 2.92 -14.88
CA ARG A 65 -6.53 1.58 -15.50
C ARG A 65 -5.57 0.54 -14.92
N LEU A 66 -4.39 0.97 -14.48
CA LEU A 66 -3.42 0.10 -13.80
C LEU A 66 -3.91 -0.29 -12.39
N SER A 67 -4.56 0.64 -11.71
CA SER A 67 -4.92 0.53 -10.30
C SER A 67 -6.30 -0.09 -10.05
N SER A 68 -7.21 -0.03 -11.03
CA SER A 68 -8.57 -0.60 -11.02
C SER A 68 -9.21 -0.51 -12.43
N ASP A 69 -10.55 -0.49 -12.54
CA ASP A 69 -11.30 -0.46 -13.80
C ASP A 69 -11.99 0.89 -14.03
N LEU A 70 -11.83 1.48 -15.22
CA LEU A 70 -12.51 2.73 -15.61
C LEU A 70 -14.03 2.57 -15.77
N ASP A 71 -14.52 1.34 -15.96
CA ASP A 71 -15.95 1.06 -15.91
C ASP A 71 -16.39 1.04 -14.45
N GLU A 72 -16.95 2.17 -13.98
CA GLU A 72 -17.37 2.40 -12.58
C GLU A 72 -18.40 1.36 -12.07
N SER A 73 -19.06 0.63 -12.99
CA SER A 73 -19.96 -0.47 -12.61
C SER A 73 -19.22 -1.73 -12.15
N LYS A 74 -17.94 -1.90 -12.52
CA LYS A 74 -17.13 -3.08 -12.23
C LYS A 74 -16.26 -2.87 -11.00
N GLN A 75 -16.14 -3.93 -10.21
CA GLN A 75 -15.06 -4.01 -9.22
C GLN A 75 -13.89 -4.81 -9.77
N ARG A 76 -12.70 -4.53 -9.26
CA ARG A 76 -11.47 -5.25 -9.60
C ARG A 76 -10.70 -5.62 -8.35
N TYR A 77 -10.18 -6.85 -8.33
CA TYR A 77 -9.27 -7.30 -7.30
C TYR A 77 -7.81 -6.97 -7.64
N GLY A 78 -7.09 -6.45 -6.66
CA GLY A 78 -5.63 -6.54 -6.61
C GLY A 78 -5.20 -7.58 -5.59
N TRP A 79 -4.00 -8.14 -5.75
CA TRP A 79 -3.44 -9.15 -4.85
C TRP A 79 -1.96 -8.91 -4.56
N PHE A 80 -1.49 -9.48 -3.47
CA PHE A 80 -0.08 -9.55 -3.11
C PHE A 80 0.25 -10.88 -2.42
N LYS A 81 1.44 -11.44 -2.70
CA LYS A 81 1.92 -12.69 -2.09
C LYS A 81 3.45 -12.68 -2.00
N GLY A 82 4.00 -13.03 -0.85
CA GLY A 82 5.44 -13.05 -0.64
C GLY A 82 5.83 -13.33 0.80
N TYR A 83 6.92 -12.69 1.24
CA TYR A 83 7.55 -12.96 2.54
C TYR A 83 7.83 -11.68 3.31
N VAL A 84 7.89 -11.84 4.63
CA VAL A 84 8.38 -10.83 5.56
C VAL A 84 9.61 -11.38 6.27
N MET A 85 10.70 -10.62 6.19
CA MET A 85 11.98 -10.97 6.78
C MET A 85 12.34 -10.00 7.91
N GLY A 86 13.00 -10.51 8.94
CA GLY A 86 13.57 -9.73 10.01
C GLY A 86 15.02 -9.38 9.71
N VAL A 87 15.33 -8.09 9.79
CA VAL A 87 16.67 -7.54 9.55
C VAL A 87 17.21 -7.00 10.87
N ARG A 88 18.30 -7.61 11.37
CA ARG A 88 19.00 -7.22 12.61
C ARG A 88 20.50 -7.14 12.38
N PRO A 89 21.23 -6.27 13.11
CA PRO A 89 22.68 -6.21 13.01
C PRO A 89 23.34 -7.50 13.52
N GLY A 90 24.47 -7.86 12.90
CA GLY A 90 25.32 -8.95 13.39
C GLY A 90 24.82 -10.37 13.10
N GLU A 91 23.70 -10.52 12.38
CA GLU A 91 23.17 -11.82 11.97
C GLU A 91 22.68 -11.82 10.51
N ALA A 92 22.47 -13.01 9.95
CA ALA A 92 21.86 -13.15 8.64
C ALA A 92 20.38 -12.73 8.69
N ILE A 93 19.88 -12.16 7.60
CA ILE A 93 18.44 -11.88 7.42
C ILE A 93 17.67 -13.20 7.54
N ARG A 94 16.56 -13.17 8.27
CA ARG A 94 15.73 -14.34 8.57
C ARG A 94 14.33 -14.16 8.01
N ASP A 95 13.85 -15.14 7.24
CA ASP A 95 12.43 -15.21 6.88
C ASP A 95 11.61 -15.51 8.15
N LEU A 96 10.61 -14.67 8.44
CA LEU A 96 9.81 -14.79 9.67
C LEU A 96 8.49 -15.50 9.41
N PHE A 97 7.81 -15.11 8.34
CA PHE A 97 6.50 -15.63 7.90
C PHE A 97 6.23 -15.21 6.46
N GLY A 98 5.32 -15.92 5.79
CA GLY A 98 4.75 -15.48 4.53
C GLY A 98 3.76 -14.33 4.73
N PHE A 99 3.41 -13.67 3.65
CA PHE A 99 2.40 -12.62 3.63
C PHE A 99 1.58 -12.69 2.35
N ALA A 100 0.26 -12.72 2.48
CA ALA A 100 -0.64 -12.85 1.34
C ALA A 100 -1.96 -12.14 1.60
N GLY A 101 -2.55 -11.61 0.54
CA GLY A 101 -3.83 -10.92 0.65
C GLY A 101 -4.26 -10.27 -0.65
N PHE A 102 -5.43 -9.63 -0.58
CA PHE A 102 -6.06 -9.03 -1.73
C PHE A 102 -6.91 -7.83 -1.31
N GLY A 103 -7.35 -7.07 -2.30
CA GLY A 103 -8.23 -5.94 -2.09
C GLY A 103 -9.19 -5.73 -3.24
N ALA A 104 -10.43 -5.41 -2.90
CA ALA A 104 -11.50 -5.14 -3.84
C ALA A 104 -11.63 -3.63 -4.03
N SER A 105 -11.56 -3.17 -5.28
CA SER A 105 -11.60 -1.75 -5.62
C SER A 105 -12.61 -1.41 -6.70
N ARG A 106 -13.07 -0.16 -6.68
CA ARG A 106 -13.86 0.49 -7.73
C ARG A 106 -13.30 1.87 -8.02
N LEU A 107 -13.52 2.38 -9.22
CA LEU A 107 -13.29 3.78 -9.55
C LEU A 107 -14.62 4.54 -9.54
N GLU A 108 -14.56 5.80 -9.12
CA GLU A 108 -15.67 6.73 -9.14
C GLU A 108 -15.19 8.09 -9.67
N THR A 109 -15.73 8.54 -10.79
CA THR A 109 -15.38 9.85 -11.37
C THR A 109 -16.03 10.97 -10.56
N GLN A 110 -15.22 11.89 -10.07
CA GLN A 110 -15.66 13.00 -9.24
C GLN A 110 -16.09 14.21 -10.10
N PRO A 111 -16.93 15.12 -9.57
CA PRO A 111 -17.42 16.28 -10.33
C PRO A 111 -16.33 17.21 -10.88
N ASP A 112 -15.14 17.20 -10.27
CA ASP A 112 -13.97 17.98 -10.69
C ASP A 112 -13.06 17.26 -11.70
N GLY A 113 -13.45 16.06 -12.15
CA GLY A 113 -12.67 15.23 -13.07
C GLY A 113 -11.58 14.39 -12.39
N ALA A 114 -11.46 14.42 -11.06
CA ALA A 114 -10.63 13.46 -10.34
C ALA A 114 -11.25 12.07 -10.36
N ILE A 115 -10.43 11.05 -10.18
CA ILE A 115 -10.88 9.65 -10.14
C ILE A 115 -10.62 9.11 -8.74
N ALA A 116 -11.67 8.85 -7.97
CA ALA A 116 -11.56 8.23 -6.66
C ALA A 116 -11.48 6.71 -6.84
N LYS A 117 -10.39 6.09 -6.42
CA LYS A 117 -10.31 4.65 -6.17
C LYS A 117 -10.80 4.38 -4.76
N VAL A 118 -11.93 3.71 -4.63
CA VAL A 118 -12.41 3.16 -3.36
C VAL A 118 -11.91 1.74 -3.20
N LEU A 119 -11.43 1.39 -2.00
CA LEU A 119 -10.75 0.12 -1.77
C LEU A 119 -11.03 -0.42 -0.37
N ARG A 120 -11.21 -1.74 -0.29
CA ARG A 120 -11.01 -2.55 0.92
C ARG A 120 -9.89 -3.51 0.66
N GLU A 121 -9.03 -3.74 1.65
CA GLU A 121 -7.95 -4.73 1.52
C GLU A 121 -7.74 -5.52 2.82
N VAL A 122 -7.42 -6.79 2.65
CA VAL A 122 -7.00 -7.71 3.72
C VAL A 122 -5.64 -8.30 3.43
N GLY A 123 -4.85 -8.50 4.48
CA GLY A 123 -3.55 -9.15 4.42
C GLY A 123 -3.30 -10.04 5.64
N TYR A 124 -2.81 -11.24 5.39
CA TYR A 124 -2.59 -12.27 6.39
C TYR A 124 -1.12 -12.68 6.43
N TYR A 125 -0.66 -13.03 7.63
CA TYR A 125 0.65 -13.63 7.84
C TYR A 125 0.50 -15.16 7.81
N THR A 126 1.40 -15.84 7.11
CA THR A 126 1.27 -17.29 6.86
C THR A 126 2.50 -18.07 7.31
N ASP A 127 2.30 -19.33 7.64
CA ASP A 127 3.39 -20.25 7.94
C ASP A 127 4.27 -20.45 6.69
N LEU A 128 5.59 -20.42 6.88
CA LEU A 128 6.55 -20.51 5.78
C LEU A 128 6.52 -21.87 5.06
N ARG A 129 6.09 -22.93 5.74
CA ARG A 129 6.07 -24.29 5.20
C ARG A 129 4.70 -24.67 4.66
N SER A 130 3.64 -24.47 5.43
CA SER A 130 2.29 -24.89 5.04
C SER A 130 1.55 -23.84 4.20
N GLY A 131 1.92 -22.55 4.32
CA GLY A 131 1.18 -21.45 3.71
C GLY A 131 -0.15 -21.13 4.41
N GLU A 132 -0.48 -21.82 5.51
CA GLU A 132 -1.68 -21.56 6.30
C GLU A 132 -1.57 -20.25 7.06
N ILE A 133 -2.72 -19.58 7.29
CA ILE A 133 -2.76 -18.35 8.07
C ILE A 133 -2.36 -18.63 9.52
N LEU A 134 -1.46 -17.80 10.05
CA LEU A 134 -0.99 -17.90 11.42
C LEU A 134 -2.00 -17.25 12.38
N GLU A 135 -2.64 -18.07 13.21
CA GLU A 135 -3.39 -17.58 14.38
C GLU A 135 -2.49 -17.41 15.61
N GLU A 136 -1.38 -18.13 15.66
CA GLU A 136 -0.30 -17.99 16.64
C GLU A 136 1.04 -18.04 15.90
N TRP A 137 2.03 -17.27 16.36
CA TRP A 137 3.38 -17.27 15.80
C TRP A 137 4.42 -17.21 16.91
N HIS A 138 5.39 -18.12 16.87
CA HIS A 138 6.52 -18.09 17.78
C HIS A 138 7.54 -17.05 17.29
N ASN A 139 7.70 -15.95 18.04
CA ASN A 139 8.70 -14.94 17.77
C ASN A 139 10.09 -15.44 18.18
N PRO A 140 10.97 -15.75 17.22
CA PRO A 140 12.27 -16.36 17.51
C PRO A 140 13.30 -15.35 18.03
N TYR A 141 12.94 -14.06 18.14
CA TYR A 141 13.77 -13.03 18.77
C TYR A 141 13.44 -12.81 20.25
N LEU A 142 12.20 -13.10 20.64
CA LEU A 142 11.73 -12.94 22.02
C LEU A 142 11.55 -14.28 22.75
N ASP A 143 11.65 -15.39 22.02
CA ASP A 143 11.32 -16.75 22.48
C ASP A 143 9.90 -16.79 23.11
N GLU A 144 8.93 -16.21 22.39
CA GLU A 144 7.56 -16.01 22.88
C GLU A 144 6.55 -16.26 21.77
N THR A 145 5.45 -16.93 22.08
CA THR A 145 4.32 -17.06 21.17
C THR A 145 3.43 -15.83 21.25
N VAL A 146 3.23 -15.16 20.11
CA VAL A 146 2.40 -13.98 19.97
C VAL A 146 1.26 -14.25 18.97
N LYS A 147 0.21 -13.45 19.02
CA LYS A 147 -0.93 -13.56 18.10
C LYS A 147 -0.78 -12.55 16.96
N PRO A 148 -0.63 -12.98 15.70
CA PRO A 148 -0.61 -12.07 14.56
C PRO A 148 -1.92 -11.29 14.44
N VAL A 149 -1.83 -10.03 14.01
CA VAL A 149 -3.00 -9.17 13.76
C VAL A 149 -3.10 -8.88 12.27
N PRO A 150 -4.06 -9.50 11.54
CA PRO A 150 -4.24 -9.29 10.11
C PRO A 150 -4.42 -7.81 9.75
N ILE A 151 -4.00 -7.44 8.53
CA ILE A 151 -4.35 -6.15 7.95
C ILE A 151 -5.80 -6.25 7.47
N ALA A 152 -6.62 -5.27 7.83
CA ALA A 152 -8.01 -5.17 7.41
C ALA A 152 -8.37 -3.67 7.26
N ASN A 153 -8.04 -3.08 6.11
CA ASN A 153 -8.21 -1.65 5.87
C ASN A 153 -9.54 -1.40 5.14
N ASP A 154 -10.44 -0.63 5.77
CA ASP A 154 -11.76 -0.29 5.22
C ASP A 154 -12.26 1.10 5.72
N PRO A 155 -12.42 2.09 4.83
CA PRO A 155 -11.93 2.15 3.46
C PRO A 155 -10.45 2.58 3.41
N PHE A 156 -9.78 2.28 2.29
CA PHE A 156 -8.43 2.76 2.00
C PHE A 156 -8.37 3.47 0.64
N ASN A 157 -8.99 4.65 0.58
CA ASN A 157 -9.27 5.35 -0.66
C ASN A 157 -8.04 6.09 -1.20
N MET A 158 -8.02 6.28 -2.52
CA MET A 158 -7.05 7.14 -3.21
C MET A 158 -7.79 8.03 -4.20
N VAL A 159 -7.36 9.28 -4.35
CA VAL A 159 -7.87 10.17 -5.41
C VAL A 159 -6.76 10.43 -6.42
N ILE A 160 -7.00 10.07 -7.68
CA ILE A 160 -6.09 10.23 -8.80
C ILE A 160 -6.47 11.51 -9.54
N ARG A 161 -5.53 12.47 -9.57
CA ARG A 161 -5.69 13.78 -10.22
C ARG A 161 -4.64 13.94 -11.31
N ASP A 162 -4.73 15.02 -12.06
CA ASP A 162 -3.68 15.49 -12.96
C ASP A 162 -2.49 16.15 -12.21
N HIS A 163 -2.51 16.12 -10.88
CA HIS A 163 -1.43 16.58 -10.02
C HIS A 163 -1.28 15.71 -8.78
N PHE A 164 -0.10 15.70 -8.18
CA PHE A 164 0.09 15.07 -6.89
C PHE A 164 -0.68 15.84 -5.81
N SER A 165 -1.39 15.09 -4.96
CA SER A 165 -2.06 15.65 -3.78
C SER A 165 -1.03 16.34 -2.89
N ARG A 166 -1.39 17.52 -2.37
CA ARG A 166 -0.57 18.16 -1.35
C ARG A 166 -0.56 17.30 -0.09
N PRO A 167 0.52 17.36 0.71
CA PRO A 167 0.51 16.86 2.07
C PRO A 167 -0.72 17.42 2.81
N PRO A 168 -1.44 16.62 3.61
CA PRO A 168 -2.52 17.16 4.43
C PRO A 168 -1.97 18.23 5.38
N GLN A 169 -2.79 19.22 5.72
CA GLN A 169 -2.48 20.16 6.80
C GLN A 169 -2.94 19.51 8.10
N PHE A 170 -2.00 18.89 8.81
CA PHE A 170 -2.18 18.08 10.03
C PHE A 170 -2.82 18.89 11.16
N GLY A 171 -4.12 19.18 11.15
CA GLY A 171 -4.76 20.10 12.10
C GLY A 171 -4.12 21.49 12.17
N GLY A 172 -3.47 21.95 11.09
CA GLY A 172 -2.66 23.18 11.04
C GLY A 172 -1.22 23.04 11.54
N LEU A 173 -0.76 21.83 11.87
CA LEU A 173 0.61 21.55 12.35
C LEU A 173 1.66 21.45 11.22
N ASN A 174 1.21 21.27 9.97
CA ASN A 174 2.05 21.51 8.81
C ASN A 174 1.69 22.87 8.24
N GLU A 175 2.72 23.70 8.02
CA GLU A 175 2.57 24.91 7.22
C GLU A 175 1.95 24.54 5.87
N ALA A 176 1.10 25.42 5.35
CA ALA A 176 0.54 25.24 4.02
C ALA A 176 1.70 24.98 3.05
N ASP A 177 1.68 23.82 2.40
CA ASP A 177 2.71 23.50 1.42
C ASP A 177 2.61 24.52 0.27
N VAL A 178 3.51 25.50 0.26
CA VAL A 178 3.54 26.57 -0.74
C VAL A 178 4.27 26.17 -2.03
N ARG A 179 4.80 24.94 -2.10
CA ARG A 179 5.46 24.47 -3.33
C ARG A 179 4.47 24.48 -4.50
N PRO A 180 4.95 24.72 -5.74
CA PRO A 180 4.10 24.54 -6.92
C PRO A 180 3.46 23.16 -6.90
N VAL A 181 2.18 23.10 -7.30
CA VAL A 181 1.49 21.82 -7.48
C VAL A 181 2.27 21.02 -8.53
N GLU A 182 2.76 19.84 -8.14
CA GLU A 182 3.52 18.99 -9.05
C GLU A 182 2.56 18.24 -9.98
N PRO A 183 2.74 18.32 -11.31
CA PRO A 183 1.92 17.56 -12.25
C PRO A 183 2.06 16.05 -12.00
N PHE A 184 0.96 15.29 -12.14
CA PHE A 184 0.96 13.85 -11.91
C PHE A 184 1.57 13.13 -13.10
N ILE A 185 2.90 13.13 -13.18
CA ILE A 185 3.68 12.46 -14.23
C ILE A 185 4.53 11.38 -13.56
N LEU A 186 4.24 10.12 -13.85
CA LEU A 186 4.96 8.98 -13.30
C LEU A 186 6.21 8.64 -14.14
N PRO A 187 7.25 8.05 -13.55
CA PRO A 187 8.54 7.82 -14.22
C PRO A 187 8.50 6.59 -15.14
N TRP A 188 7.62 6.60 -16.14
CA TRP A 188 7.50 5.55 -17.13
C TRP A 188 8.78 5.43 -17.97
N ARG A 189 9.19 4.19 -18.24
CA ARG A 189 10.26 3.84 -19.16
C ARG A 189 9.76 2.78 -20.12
N GLN A 190 10.20 2.86 -21.37
CA GLN A 190 9.93 1.83 -22.37
C GLN A 190 11.17 0.96 -22.57
N LEU A 191 10.99 -0.35 -22.55
CA LEU A 191 11.99 -1.35 -22.88
C LEU A 191 11.40 -2.31 -23.92
N GLY A 192 11.67 -2.05 -25.19
CA GLY A 192 11.02 -2.76 -26.30
C GLY A 192 9.50 -2.60 -26.25
N GLU A 193 8.78 -3.72 -26.15
CA GLU A 193 7.32 -3.77 -26.05
C GLU A 193 6.77 -3.56 -24.63
N ARG A 194 7.65 -3.47 -23.62
CA ARG A 194 7.25 -3.33 -22.22
C ARG A 194 7.32 -1.88 -21.77
N LEU A 195 6.31 -1.48 -20.99
CA LEU A 195 6.37 -0.29 -20.15
C LEU A 195 6.72 -0.71 -18.72
N GLN A 196 7.64 0.02 -18.11
CA GLN A 196 8.07 -0.15 -16.73
C GLN A 196 7.88 1.15 -15.96
N MET A 197 7.49 1.05 -14.71
CA MET A 197 7.31 2.21 -13.83
C MET A 197 7.53 1.81 -12.39
N GLU A 198 8.18 2.70 -11.65
CA GLU A 198 8.40 2.54 -10.22
C GLU A 198 7.69 3.66 -9.45
N ARG A 199 7.12 3.33 -8.30
CA ARG A 199 6.65 4.32 -7.32
C ARG A 199 7.28 4.03 -5.98
N HIS A 200 7.93 5.04 -5.42
CA HIS A 200 8.53 4.96 -4.09
C HIS A 200 7.79 5.91 -3.16
N ILE A 201 7.43 5.41 -2.00
CA ILE A 201 6.77 6.16 -0.94
C ILE A 201 7.66 6.10 0.28
N HIS A 202 8.03 7.27 0.81
CA HIS A 202 8.89 7.39 1.98
C HIS A 202 8.18 8.21 3.03
N LEU A 203 7.91 7.59 4.18
CA LEU A 203 7.11 8.18 5.25
C LEU A 203 7.96 8.32 6.50
N HIS A 204 7.81 9.46 7.16
CA HIS A 204 8.37 9.71 8.48
C HIS A 204 7.42 10.61 9.28
N TYR A 205 6.58 10.01 10.11
CA TYR A 205 5.45 10.68 10.76
C TYR A 205 5.33 10.26 12.24
N PRO A 206 4.61 11.03 13.09
CA PRO A 206 4.37 10.64 14.48
C PRO A 206 3.69 9.27 14.59
N SER A 207 4.13 8.43 15.52
CA SER A 207 3.50 7.14 15.79
C SER A 207 2.14 7.31 16.44
N ALA A 208 1.14 6.54 15.99
CA ALA A 208 -0.13 6.39 16.71
C ALA A 208 0.05 5.60 18.02
N LEU A 209 1.05 4.72 18.07
CA LEU A 209 1.36 3.94 19.26
C LEU A 209 2.35 4.72 20.14
N ASP A 210 1.83 5.49 21.09
CA ASP A 210 2.62 6.19 22.11
C ASP A 210 3.55 5.20 22.85
N PRO A 211 4.89 5.37 22.81
CA PRO A 211 5.82 4.44 23.44
C PRO A 211 5.71 4.34 24.97
N GLU A 212 5.08 5.30 25.65
CA GLU A 212 4.82 5.21 27.09
C GLU A 212 3.63 4.28 27.40
N VAL A 213 2.67 4.18 26.48
CA VAL A 213 1.46 3.36 26.62
C VAL A 213 1.67 1.97 25.99
N TRP A 214 2.23 1.95 24.77
CA TRP A 214 2.45 0.78 23.91
C TRP A 214 3.89 0.32 23.99
N VAL A 215 4.37 0.03 25.20
CA VAL A 215 5.79 -0.20 25.49
C VAL A 215 6.39 -1.34 24.66
N ARG A 216 5.60 -2.38 24.37
CA ARG A 216 6.08 -3.57 23.64
C ARG A 216 5.82 -3.47 22.14
N GLU A 217 4.87 -2.67 21.71
CA GLU A 217 4.42 -2.58 20.33
C GLU A 217 5.03 -1.40 19.57
N SER A 218 5.31 -0.30 20.28
CA SER A 218 5.75 0.94 19.68
C SER A 218 7.22 0.87 19.25
N SER A 219 7.47 1.25 18.00
CA SER A 219 8.84 1.46 17.49
C SER A 219 9.45 2.80 17.91
N GLY A 220 8.77 3.59 18.73
CA GLY A 220 9.18 4.92 19.19
C GLY A 220 8.20 6.02 18.77
N GLU A 221 8.55 7.28 19.08
CA GLU A 221 7.70 8.46 18.85
C GLU A 221 7.37 8.71 17.37
N ARG A 222 8.21 8.22 16.45
CA ARG A 222 8.04 8.39 15.01
C ARG A 222 8.21 7.07 14.29
N VAL A 223 7.40 6.88 13.26
CA VAL A 223 7.45 5.71 12.40
C VAL A 223 8.13 6.10 11.09
N ARG A 224 9.05 5.25 10.63
CA ARG A 224 9.69 5.39 9.33
C ARG A 224 9.35 4.18 8.47
N VAL A 225 8.59 4.40 7.41
CA VAL A 225 8.19 3.36 6.45
C VAL A 225 8.67 3.74 5.07
N SER A 226 9.05 2.76 4.27
CA SER A 226 9.23 2.94 2.83
C SER A 226 8.59 1.81 2.07
N GLU A 227 8.00 2.15 0.93
CA GLU A 227 7.42 1.18 0.02
C GLU A 227 7.86 1.43 -1.41
N PHE A 228 8.00 0.34 -2.14
CA PHE A 228 8.55 0.32 -3.48
C PHE A 228 7.65 -0.57 -4.33
N PHE A 229 7.04 0.06 -5.34
CA PHE A 229 6.22 -0.60 -6.33
C PHE A 229 7.01 -0.60 -7.63
N ALA A 230 7.19 -1.76 -8.25
CA ALA A 230 7.72 -1.86 -9.59
C ALA A 230 6.74 -2.62 -10.48
N TYR A 231 6.33 -1.99 -11.56
CA TYR A 231 5.38 -2.53 -12.53
C TYR A 231 6.08 -2.85 -13.84
N SER A 232 5.63 -3.91 -14.51
CA SER A 232 5.94 -4.15 -15.91
C SER A 232 4.71 -4.64 -16.64
N LEU A 233 4.32 -3.95 -17.71
CA LEU A 233 3.16 -4.32 -18.53
C LEU A 233 3.45 -4.17 -20.02
N ASN A 234 2.56 -4.71 -20.84
CA ASN A 234 2.63 -4.57 -22.30
C ASN A 234 2.25 -3.14 -22.71
N GLY A 235 3.10 -2.48 -23.49
CA GLY A 235 2.84 -1.13 -24.01
C GLY A 235 1.63 -1.08 -24.95
N ALA A 236 1.36 -2.15 -25.70
CA ALA A 236 0.19 -2.24 -26.57
C ALA A 236 -1.12 -2.19 -25.77
N ASP A 237 -1.18 -2.85 -24.60
CA ASP A 237 -2.36 -2.82 -23.74
C ASP A 237 -2.60 -1.42 -23.16
N MET A 238 -1.53 -0.73 -22.75
CA MET A 238 -1.60 0.67 -22.30
C MET A 238 -2.19 1.58 -23.39
N GLN A 239 -1.84 1.36 -24.64
CA GLN A 239 -2.32 2.16 -25.77
C GLN A 239 -3.62 1.64 -26.41
N ASN A 240 -4.24 0.60 -25.84
CA ASN A 240 -5.49 0.04 -26.33
C ASN A 240 -6.71 0.74 -25.67
N PRO A 241 -7.53 1.49 -26.42
CA PRO A 241 -8.71 2.17 -25.87
C PRO A 241 -9.84 1.22 -25.43
N GLU A 242 -9.85 -0.03 -25.91
CA GLU A 242 -10.90 -1.02 -25.59
C GLU A 242 -10.73 -1.65 -24.20
N LEU A 243 -9.54 -1.51 -23.59
CA LEU A 243 -9.25 -2.07 -22.27
C LEU A 243 -9.56 -1.04 -21.19
N THR A 244 -10.65 -1.20 -20.44
CA THR A 244 -10.99 -0.29 -19.32
C THR A 244 -10.12 -0.52 -18.07
N ALA A 245 -9.41 -1.65 -18.01
CA ALA A 245 -8.44 -1.99 -16.98
C ALA A 245 -7.24 -2.73 -17.60
N LEU A 246 -6.07 -2.59 -16.98
CA LEU A 246 -4.83 -3.23 -17.44
C LEU A 246 -4.51 -4.45 -16.58
N PRO A 247 -4.22 -5.62 -17.18
CA PRO A 247 -3.54 -6.70 -16.47
C PRO A 247 -2.23 -6.14 -15.91
N SER A 248 -2.05 -6.21 -14.60
CA SER A 248 -0.87 -5.66 -13.93
C SER A 248 -0.19 -6.72 -13.11
N HIS A 249 1.13 -6.82 -13.26
CA HIS A 249 1.99 -7.70 -12.48
C HIS A 249 3.22 -6.90 -12.09
N GLY A 250 3.74 -7.17 -10.91
CA GLY A 250 4.88 -6.44 -10.39
C GLY A 250 5.39 -7.01 -9.08
N VAL A 251 6.25 -6.21 -8.45
CA VAL A 251 6.74 -6.47 -7.10
C VAL A 251 6.42 -5.29 -6.20
N TRP A 252 6.02 -5.62 -4.98
CA TRP A 252 5.86 -4.69 -3.87
C TRP A 252 6.85 -5.06 -2.78
N ASN A 253 7.65 -4.09 -2.38
CA ASN A 253 8.59 -4.22 -1.27
C ASN A 253 8.29 -3.15 -0.25
N ARG A 254 8.47 -3.48 1.03
CA ARG A 254 8.23 -2.55 2.14
C ARG A 254 9.29 -2.70 3.20
N THR A 255 9.88 -1.59 3.63
CA THR A 255 10.70 -1.52 4.83
C THR A 255 9.85 -0.84 5.91
N THR A 256 9.67 -1.49 7.05
CA THR A 256 8.84 -0.99 8.14
C THR A 256 9.44 -1.42 9.47
N PRO A 257 9.29 -0.66 10.57
CA PRO A 257 9.68 -1.15 11.89
C PRO A 257 9.03 -2.48 12.20
N TRP A 258 9.49 -3.14 13.27
CA TRP A 258 8.82 -4.35 13.75
C TRP A 258 7.33 -4.15 13.87
N LEU A 259 6.56 -5.15 13.46
CA LEU A 259 5.11 -5.06 13.49
C LEU A 259 4.65 -5.00 14.96
N PRO A 260 3.64 -4.19 15.30
CA PRO A 260 3.18 -4.04 16.68
C PRO A 260 2.97 -5.38 17.40
N TRP A 261 2.25 -6.31 16.75
CA TRP A 261 1.94 -7.63 17.31
C TRP A 261 3.16 -8.55 17.51
N MET A 262 4.33 -8.22 16.93
CA MET A 262 5.58 -8.95 17.21
C MET A 262 6.16 -8.61 18.58
N LEU A 263 5.68 -7.55 19.24
CA LEU A 263 6.07 -7.14 20.59
C LEU A 263 7.56 -6.79 20.77
N MET A 264 8.21 -6.36 19.69
CA MET A 264 9.64 -6.05 19.66
C MET A 264 9.99 -4.63 20.16
N GLY A 265 8.99 -3.76 20.33
CA GLY A 265 9.14 -2.38 20.75
C GLY A 265 10.23 -1.64 19.96
N GLN A 266 11.15 -1.03 20.68
CA GLN A 266 12.29 -0.28 20.13
C GLN A 266 13.55 -1.15 19.91
N ALA A 267 13.43 -2.47 19.89
CA ALA A 267 14.56 -3.35 19.60
C ALA A 267 15.17 -3.02 18.23
N GLU A 268 16.50 -3.03 18.16
CA GLU A 268 17.20 -2.70 16.92
C GLU A 268 16.84 -3.68 15.79
N GLY A 269 16.52 -3.13 14.62
CA GLY A 269 16.13 -3.89 13.43
C GLY A 269 14.80 -3.42 12.85
N HIS A 270 14.28 -4.18 11.88
CA HIS A 270 13.04 -3.87 11.17
C HIS A 270 12.54 -5.08 10.35
N CYS A 271 11.33 -4.98 9.84
CA CYS A 271 10.78 -5.90 8.85
C CYS A 271 11.06 -5.40 7.42
N GLN A 272 11.44 -6.34 6.55
CA GLN A 272 11.52 -6.14 5.11
C GLN A 272 10.53 -7.10 4.42
N TYR A 273 9.64 -6.55 3.61
CA TYR A 273 8.70 -7.29 2.78
C TYR A 273 9.28 -7.43 1.38
N ALA A 274 9.11 -8.61 0.80
CA ALA A 274 9.36 -8.88 -0.61
C ALA A 274 8.17 -9.67 -1.17
N CYS A 275 7.32 -9.02 -1.94
CA CYS A 275 6.08 -9.58 -2.45
C CYS A 275 5.98 -9.41 -3.97
N PHE A 276 5.39 -10.40 -4.62
CA PHE A 276 4.74 -10.19 -5.90
C PHE A 276 3.38 -9.51 -5.68
N MET A 277 2.94 -8.75 -6.67
CA MET A 277 1.61 -8.16 -6.71
C MET A 277 1.04 -8.20 -8.11
N GLY A 278 -0.28 -8.09 -8.21
CA GLY A 278 -0.97 -7.95 -9.48
C GLY A 278 -2.42 -7.55 -9.35
N SER A 279 -3.12 -7.50 -10.48
CA SER A 279 -4.55 -7.19 -10.54
C SER A 279 -5.22 -7.70 -11.82
N GLY A 280 -6.43 -8.26 -11.64
CA GLY A 280 -7.30 -8.74 -12.71
C GLY A 280 -7.45 -10.25 -12.78
N GLU A 281 -6.60 -10.99 -12.09
CA GLU A 281 -6.69 -12.43 -11.95
C GLU A 281 -7.79 -12.83 -10.98
N ASP A 282 -8.35 -14.01 -11.22
CA ASP A 282 -9.16 -14.70 -10.23
C ASP A 282 -8.29 -14.98 -8.98
N LEU A 283 -8.82 -14.65 -7.80
CA LEU A 283 -8.14 -14.86 -6.53
C LEU A 283 -7.80 -16.34 -6.30
N GLU A 284 -8.59 -17.27 -6.84
CA GLU A 284 -8.32 -18.72 -6.76
C GLU A 284 -7.08 -19.15 -7.56
N MET A 285 -6.63 -18.35 -8.53
CA MET A 285 -5.36 -18.63 -9.24
C MET A 285 -4.13 -18.19 -8.44
N ILE A 286 -4.31 -17.29 -7.46
CA ILE A 286 -3.21 -16.63 -6.74
C ILE A 286 -3.08 -17.15 -5.31
N HIS A 287 -4.22 -17.30 -4.63
CA HIS A 287 -4.30 -17.65 -3.22
C HIS A 287 -4.82 -19.07 -3.03
N ASP A 288 -4.24 -19.74 -2.06
CA ASP A 288 -4.69 -21.07 -1.64
C ASP A 288 -6.10 -20.97 -1.06
N ARG A 289 -6.93 -22.00 -1.29
CA ARG A 289 -8.34 -21.97 -0.88
C ARG A 289 -8.52 -21.73 0.61
N ALA A 290 -7.59 -22.18 1.44
CA ALA A 290 -7.57 -21.92 2.88
C ALA A 290 -7.59 -20.42 3.22
N LEU A 291 -6.88 -19.56 2.47
CA LEU A 291 -6.90 -18.11 2.67
C LEU A 291 -8.26 -17.52 2.32
N LEU A 292 -8.87 -17.98 1.22
CA LEU A 292 -10.17 -17.49 0.77
C LEU A 292 -11.28 -17.92 1.73
N ASP A 293 -11.28 -19.18 2.18
CA ASP A 293 -12.22 -19.71 3.17
C ASP A 293 -12.11 -18.98 4.51
N TYR A 294 -10.88 -18.68 4.95
CA TYR A 294 -10.66 -17.87 6.15
C TYR A 294 -11.22 -16.46 5.97
N THR A 295 -10.97 -15.82 4.82
CA THR A 295 -11.52 -14.51 4.49
C THR A 295 -13.05 -14.53 4.46
N GLU A 296 -13.68 -15.55 3.86
CA GLU A 296 -15.14 -15.68 3.82
C GLU A 296 -15.74 -15.80 5.22
N LYS A 297 -15.08 -16.55 6.10
CA LYS A 297 -15.53 -16.76 7.47
C LYS A 297 -15.35 -15.54 8.37
N HIS A 298 -14.23 -14.83 8.24
CA HIS A 298 -13.81 -13.81 9.21
C HIS A 298 -13.90 -12.37 8.68
N TYR A 299 -13.83 -12.19 7.36
CA TYR A 299 -13.66 -10.90 6.68
C TYR A 299 -14.50 -10.81 5.39
N ALA A 300 -15.68 -11.43 5.34
CA ALA A 300 -16.51 -11.57 4.13
C ALA A 300 -16.73 -10.27 3.34
N LYS A 301 -16.85 -9.12 4.03
CA LYS A 301 -17.05 -7.81 3.40
C LYS A 301 -15.92 -7.37 2.47
N TYR A 302 -14.73 -7.94 2.61
CA TYR A 302 -13.54 -7.56 1.84
C TYR A 302 -13.50 -8.14 0.42
N PHE A 303 -14.43 -9.04 0.08
CA PHE A 303 -14.71 -9.44 -1.31
C PHE A 303 -15.47 -8.38 -2.12
N SER A 304 -15.91 -7.30 -1.48
CA SER A 304 -16.64 -6.23 -2.15
C SER A 304 -15.96 -4.89 -1.89
N ALA A 305 -15.71 -4.13 -2.95
CA ALA A 305 -15.28 -2.73 -2.82
C ALA A 305 -16.35 -1.90 -2.06
N PRO A 306 -15.98 -0.78 -1.43
CA PRO A 306 -16.96 0.19 -0.95
C PRO A 306 -17.87 0.65 -2.11
N GLU A 307 -19.13 0.97 -1.81
CA GLU A 307 -20.10 1.35 -2.86
C GLU A 307 -19.86 2.76 -3.42
N THR A 308 -19.42 3.69 -2.58
CA THR A 308 -19.18 5.08 -2.97
C THR A 308 -18.02 5.69 -2.20
N TYR A 309 -17.38 6.67 -2.82
CA TYR A 309 -16.36 7.49 -2.21
C TYR A 309 -16.98 8.50 -1.23
N SER A 310 -16.50 8.49 0.01
CA SER A 310 -16.83 9.49 1.02
C SER A 310 -15.55 10.26 1.36
N PRO A 311 -15.45 11.56 1.01
CA PRO A 311 -14.26 12.37 1.31
C PRO A 311 -14.08 12.60 2.82
N ASP A 312 -15.16 12.47 3.60
CA ASP A 312 -15.14 12.64 5.05
C ASP A 312 -14.70 11.37 5.80
N THR A 313 -14.57 10.24 5.11
CA THR A 313 -14.14 8.97 5.71
C THR A 313 -12.61 8.85 5.60
N PRO A 314 -11.87 8.99 6.71
CA PRO A 314 -10.42 8.90 6.67
C PRO A 314 -9.98 7.48 6.31
N SER A 315 -8.92 7.38 5.52
CA SER A 315 -8.19 6.12 5.34
C SER A 315 -7.19 5.98 6.49
N LEU A 316 -7.56 5.18 7.48
CA LEU A 316 -6.71 4.89 8.63
C LEU A 316 -5.60 3.92 8.23
N SER A 317 -4.43 4.06 8.85
CA SER A 317 -3.38 3.07 8.66
C SER A 317 -3.57 1.84 9.52
N SER A 318 -2.78 0.80 9.23
CA SER A 318 -2.72 -0.36 10.12
C SER A 318 -2.27 -0.01 11.55
N LEU A 319 -1.53 1.08 11.78
CA LEU A 319 -1.14 1.49 13.14
C LEU A 319 -2.27 2.21 13.89
N GLU A 320 -3.01 3.13 13.25
CA GLU A 320 -4.18 3.74 13.91
C GLU A 320 -5.29 2.70 14.10
N MET A 321 -5.48 1.79 13.14
CA MET A 321 -6.39 0.65 13.32
C MET A 321 -5.94 -0.24 14.48
N TYR A 322 -4.64 -0.52 14.60
CA TYR A 322 -4.11 -1.30 15.73
C TYR A 322 -4.37 -0.59 17.07
N GLU A 323 -4.14 0.71 17.15
CA GLU A 323 -4.43 1.50 18.37
C GLU A 323 -5.91 1.43 18.77
N ILE A 324 -6.81 1.49 17.79
CA ILE A 324 -8.27 1.45 18.01
C ILE A 324 -8.76 0.06 18.39
N GLU A 325 -8.22 -0.99 17.75
CA GLU A 325 -8.76 -2.35 17.84
C GLU A 325 -8.06 -3.24 18.87
N GLN A 326 -6.83 -2.91 19.24
CA GLN A 326 -6.02 -3.70 20.16
C GLN A 326 -5.86 -3.02 21.51
N THR A 327 -5.34 -3.77 22.46
CA THR A 327 -4.96 -3.27 23.79
C THR A 327 -3.46 -3.48 24.01
N PRO A 328 -2.73 -2.55 24.64
CA PRO A 328 -1.30 -2.73 24.91
C PRO A 328 -1.02 -4.04 25.66
N ALA A 329 -0.04 -4.80 25.19
CA ALA A 329 0.45 -5.98 25.86
C ALA A 329 1.09 -5.58 27.20
N PRO A 330 0.91 -6.40 28.25
CA PRO A 330 1.53 -6.14 29.54
C PRO A 330 3.06 -6.08 29.38
N PRO A 331 3.75 -5.17 30.08
CA PRO A 331 5.20 -5.15 30.12
C PRO A 331 5.74 -6.52 30.52
N LYS A 332 6.88 -6.94 29.95
CA LYS A 332 7.56 -8.14 30.45
C LYS A 332 7.94 -7.90 31.91
N GLN A 333 7.42 -8.73 32.82
CA GLN A 333 7.92 -8.75 34.20
C GLN A 333 9.42 -9.09 34.12
N GLY A 334 10.24 -8.29 34.79
CA GLY A 334 11.68 -8.24 34.56
C GLY A 334 12.34 -9.62 34.46
N THR A 335 13.07 -9.81 33.37
CA THR A 335 14.11 -10.83 33.25
C THR A 335 15.40 -10.38 33.91
#